data_AF-A0A2D4YYN5-F1
#
_entry.id   AF-A0A2D4YYN5-F1
#
_cell.length_a   1.000
_cell.length_b   1.000
_cell.length_c   1.000
_cell.angle_alpha   90.00
_cell.angle_beta   90.00
_cell.angle_gamma   90.00
#
_symmetry.space_group_name_H-M   'P 1'
#
loop_
_entity.id
_entity.type
_entity.pdbx_description
1 polymer ?
#
loop_
_entity_poly.entity_id
_entity_poly.type
_entity_poly.pdbx_seq_one_letter_code
_entity_poly.pdbx_strand_id
1 'polypeptide(L)'
;MPVGKEEAMWPMQWDVDILCAASTVSFVAVLAIVARSIDTSGGGDAAAQSAKGRDLLSQSTEWLRLSEQDGVPLFAYRHCAFALAYLNAARLVAPDTELQRFGVDVHLLATKLETRLATLSKKITKTCAPANPQTTKSTNVSWL
;
A
#
# COMPACT_ATOMS: atom_id res chain seq x y z
N MET A 1 47.27 24.07 7.36
CA MET A 1 46.36 23.16 8.09
C MET A 1 45.05 23.89 8.31
N PRO A 2 43.96 23.39 7.72
CA PRO A 2 42.70 23.14 8.44
C PRO A 2 42.23 21.71 8.10
N VAL A 3 42.17 20.75 9.04
CA VAL A 3 41.12 20.47 10.04
C VAL A 3 39.69 20.53 9.48
N GLY A 4 39.21 19.35 9.06
CA GLY A 4 37.91 18.81 9.48
C GLY A 4 36.66 19.32 8.77
N LYS A 5 36.08 18.46 7.94
CA LYS A 5 34.73 17.88 8.14
C LYS A 5 34.46 16.87 7.02
N GLU A 6 34.67 15.59 7.35
CA GLU A 6 33.99 14.50 6.67
C GLU A 6 32.50 14.60 7.06
N GLU A 7 31.66 15.14 6.20
CA GLU A 7 30.21 14.99 6.36
C GLU A 7 29.72 13.90 5.41
N ALA A 8 29.24 12.85 6.06
CA ALA A 8 28.79 11.59 5.52
C ALA A 8 27.81 11.80 4.37
N MET A 9 28.21 11.32 3.19
CA MET A 9 27.28 10.98 2.13
C MET A 9 26.45 9.77 2.61
N TRP A 10 25.14 9.78 2.30
CA TRP A 10 24.07 8.76 2.49
C TRP A 10 23.14 8.99 3.70
N PRO A 11 21.79 8.98 3.52
CA PRO A 11 21.03 7.82 3.02
C PRO A 11 19.77 8.16 2.21
N MET A 12 19.77 8.01 0.87
CA MET A 12 18.51 8.02 0.09
C MET A 12 18.18 6.64 -0.51
N GLN A 13 19.20 5.80 -0.71
CA GLN A 13 19.07 4.45 -1.25
C GLN A 13 18.42 3.49 -0.24
N TRP A 14 18.79 3.60 1.04
CA TRP A 14 18.29 2.73 2.12
C TRP A 14 16.77 2.84 2.31
N ASP A 15 16.18 4.01 2.12
CA ASP A 15 14.75 4.22 2.31
C ASP A 15 13.91 3.48 1.26
N VAL A 16 14.39 3.40 0.02
CA VAL A 16 13.70 2.69 -1.07
C VAL A 16 13.83 1.17 -0.92
N ASP A 17 15.02 0.70 -0.55
CA ASP A 17 15.28 -0.74 -0.36
C ASP A 17 14.51 -1.29 0.86
N ILE A 18 14.45 -0.53 1.96
CA ILE A 18 13.62 -0.88 3.12
C ILE A 18 12.13 -0.86 2.76
N LEU A 19 11.68 0.13 1.97
CA LEU A 19 10.30 0.24 1.51
C LEU A 19 9.89 -0.94 0.63
N CYS A 20 10.76 -1.35 -0.31
CA CYS A 20 10.59 -2.53 -1.15
C CYS A 20 10.58 -3.82 -0.31
N ALA A 21 11.52 -3.99 0.60
CA ALA A 21 11.58 -5.17 1.48
C ALA A 21 10.32 -5.29 2.34
N ALA A 22 9.88 -4.19 2.96
CA ALA A 22 8.67 -4.16 3.77
C ALA A 22 7.40 -4.44 2.93
N SER A 23 7.37 -3.99 1.67
CA SER A 23 6.27 -4.29 0.73
C SER A 23 6.21 -5.78 0.39
N THR A 24 7.35 -6.40 0.07
CA THR A 24 7.44 -7.83 -0.25
C THR A 24 7.06 -8.70 0.93
N VAL A 25 7.54 -8.38 2.14
CA VAL A 25 7.16 -9.11 3.37
C VAL A 25 5.66 -9.01 3.63
N SER A 26 5.06 -7.83 3.47
CA SER A 26 3.62 -7.63 3.66
C SER A 26 2.81 -8.43 2.64
N PHE A 27 3.24 -8.44 1.36
CA PHE A 27 2.57 -9.19 0.31
C PHE A 27 2.64 -10.71 0.55
N VAL A 28 3.82 -11.22 0.93
CA VAL A 28 4.01 -12.64 1.27
C VAL A 28 3.18 -13.02 2.50
N ALA A 29 3.09 -12.15 3.52
CA ALA A 29 2.25 -12.39 4.68
C ALA A 29 0.76 -12.49 4.31
N VAL A 30 0.26 -11.61 3.44
CA VAL A 30 -1.12 -11.67 2.93
C VAL A 30 -1.35 -12.97 2.16
N LEU A 31 -0.43 -13.38 1.27
CA LEU A 31 -0.54 -14.65 0.55
C LEU A 31 -0.51 -15.87 1.48
N ALA A 32 0.32 -15.86 2.53
CA ALA A 32 0.37 -16.95 3.51
C ALA A 32 -0.93 -17.06 4.33
N ILE A 33 -1.56 -15.91 4.65
CA ILE A 33 -2.88 -15.88 5.31
C ILE A 33 -3.96 -16.48 4.41
N VAL A 34 -3.90 -16.18 3.10
CA VAL A 34 -4.82 -16.71 2.07
C VAL A 34 -4.63 -18.22 1.88
N ALA A 35 -3.40 -18.71 1.78
CA ALA A 35 -3.12 -20.14 1.65
C ALA A 35 -3.67 -20.94 2.85
N ARG A 36 -3.44 -20.43 4.06
CA ARG A 36 -3.94 -21.06 5.30
C ARG A 36 -5.46 -21.07 5.43
N SER A 37 -6.17 -20.12 4.83
CA SER A 37 -7.64 -20.16 4.81
C SER A 37 -8.21 -21.20 3.84
N ILE A 38 -7.47 -21.57 2.80
CA ILE A 38 -7.92 -22.59 1.83
C ILE A 38 -7.75 -24.00 2.42
N ASP A 39 -6.68 -24.24 3.18
CA ASP A 39 -6.41 -25.55 3.81
C ASP A 39 -7.39 -25.91 4.96
N THR A 40 -8.15 -24.93 5.47
CA THR A 40 -9.12 -25.15 6.58
C THR A 40 -10.54 -25.47 6.11
N SER A 41 -10.73 -25.71 4.80
CA SER A 41 -12.03 -26.04 4.18
C SER A 41 -12.63 -27.41 4.60
N GLY A 42 -12.02 -28.10 5.56
CA GLY A 42 -12.54 -29.32 6.19
C GLY A 42 -13.47 -29.02 7.36
N GLY A 43 -14.69 -28.54 7.10
CA GLY A 43 -15.86 -28.80 7.94
C GLY A 43 -16.00 -28.12 9.32
N GLY A 44 -15.17 -27.15 9.71
CA GLY A 44 -15.30 -26.44 10.98
C GLY A 44 -15.09 -24.93 10.83
N ASP A 45 -15.95 -24.14 11.47
CA ASP A 45 -15.82 -22.69 11.68
C ASP A 45 -16.17 -21.71 10.55
N ALA A 46 -17.39 -21.80 10.00
CA ALA A 46 -17.99 -20.67 9.30
C ALA A 46 -17.92 -19.37 10.14
N ALA A 47 -18.18 -19.45 11.46
CA ALA A 47 -18.11 -18.31 12.35
C ALA A 47 -16.69 -17.71 12.50
N ALA A 48 -15.63 -18.53 12.49
CA ALA A 48 -14.26 -18.00 12.54
C ALA A 48 -13.85 -17.39 11.18
N GLN A 49 -14.34 -17.94 10.07
CA GLN A 49 -14.19 -17.32 8.75
C GLN A 49 -14.89 -15.96 8.69
N SER A 50 -16.11 -15.83 9.21
CA SER A 50 -16.83 -14.55 9.32
C SER A 50 -16.05 -13.53 10.15
N ALA A 51 -15.53 -13.96 11.31
CA ALA A 51 -14.75 -13.10 12.21
C ALA A 51 -13.47 -12.62 11.55
N LYS A 52 -12.72 -13.52 10.88
CA LYS A 52 -11.51 -13.18 10.15
C LYS A 52 -11.81 -12.27 8.95
N GLY A 53 -12.90 -12.51 8.23
CA GLY A 53 -13.38 -11.64 7.15
C GLY A 53 -13.68 -10.23 7.64
N ARG A 54 -14.34 -10.09 8.79
CA ARG A 54 -14.61 -8.80 9.44
C ARG A 54 -13.32 -8.07 9.83
N ASP A 55 -12.36 -8.78 10.43
CA ASP A 55 -11.10 -8.17 10.86
C ASP A 55 -10.27 -7.68 9.66
N LEU A 56 -10.25 -8.45 8.57
CA LEU A 56 -9.61 -8.05 7.31
C LEU A 56 -10.32 -6.85 6.67
N LEU A 57 -11.66 -6.81 6.71
CA LEU A 57 -12.45 -5.68 6.22
C LEU A 57 -12.21 -4.40 7.03
N SER A 58 -12.08 -4.53 8.35
CA SER A 58 -11.70 -3.43 9.24
C SER A 58 -10.30 -2.91 8.90
N GLN A 59 -9.34 -3.81 8.68
CA GLN A 59 -7.98 -3.43 8.26
C GLN A 59 -7.99 -2.72 6.90
N SER A 60 -8.76 -3.21 5.93
CA SER A 60 -8.92 -2.55 4.63
C SER A 60 -9.41 -1.10 4.79
N THR A 61 -10.43 -0.89 5.61
CA THR A 61 -11.01 0.43 5.87
C THR A 61 -10.02 1.36 6.56
N GLU A 62 -9.24 0.85 7.51
CA GLU A 62 -8.22 1.63 8.21
C GLU A 62 -7.07 2.05 7.28
N TRP A 63 -6.58 1.14 6.44
CA TRP A 63 -5.55 1.48 5.44
C TRP A 63 -6.04 2.49 4.40
N LEU A 64 -7.34 2.46 4.04
CA LEU A 64 -7.93 3.49 3.20
C LEU A 64 -7.94 4.85 3.91
N ARG A 65 -8.32 4.89 5.19
CA ARG A 65 -8.29 6.10 6.01
C ARG A 65 -6.87 6.68 6.10
N LEU A 66 -5.86 5.84 6.33
CA LEU A 66 -4.45 6.24 6.32
C LEU A 66 -4.05 6.82 4.96
N SER A 67 -4.40 6.13 3.88
CA SER A 67 -4.17 6.61 2.51
C SER A 67 -4.77 8.00 2.27
N GLU A 68 -5.98 8.26 2.78
CA GLU A 68 -6.67 9.55 2.66
C GLU A 68 -6.01 10.69 3.43
N GLN A 69 -5.27 10.37 4.50
CA GLN A 69 -4.56 11.33 5.35
C GLN A 69 -3.13 11.61 4.90
N ASP A 70 -2.56 10.75 4.05
CA ASP A 70 -1.20 10.96 3.54
C ASP A 70 -1.10 12.16 2.60
N GLY A 71 -0.20 13.08 2.95
CA GLY A 71 0.17 14.20 2.07
C GLY A 71 1.11 13.82 0.93
N VAL A 72 1.82 12.69 1.05
CA VAL A 72 2.80 12.22 0.04
C VAL A 72 2.13 11.19 -0.87
N PRO A 73 2.02 11.44 -2.20
CA PRO A 73 1.30 10.55 -3.12
C PRO A 73 1.80 9.09 -3.14
N LEU A 74 3.10 8.87 -2.92
CA LEU A 74 3.70 7.53 -2.89
C LEU A 74 3.26 6.72 -1.66
N PHE A 75 3.27 7.33 -0.47
CA PHE A 75 2.79 6.66 0.74
C PHE A 75 1.28 6.44 0.70
N ALA A 76 0.53 7.46 0.23
CA ALA A 76 -0.90 7.33 -0.03
C ALA A 76 -1.20 6.13 -0.95
N TYR A 77 -0.42 5.95 -2.02
CA TYR A 77 -0.58 4.85 -2.98
C TYR A 77 -0.34 3.50 -2.30
N ARG A 78 0.74 3.39 -1.52
CA ARG A 78 1.08 2.16 -0.78
C ARG A 78 -0.02 1.77 0.22
N HIS A 79 -0.52 2.71 1.01
CA HIS A 79 -1.61 2.46 1.95
C HIS A 79 -2.89 2.05 1.22
N CYS A 80 -3.21 2.69 0.08
CA CYS A 80 -4.36 2.31 -0.74
C CYS A 80 -4.21 0.89 -1.32
N ALA A 81 -3.00 0.49 -1.70
CA ALA A 81 -2.72 -0.85 -2.20
C ALA A 81 -2.88 -1.90 -1.10
N PHE A 82 -2.43 -1.62 0.13
CA PHE A 82 -2.68 -2.49 1.27
C PHE A 82 -4.18 -2.60 1.58
N ALA A 83 -4.91 -1.50 1.56
CA ALA A 83 -6.35 -1.51 1.75
C ALA A 83 -7.06 -2.44 0.74
N LEU A 84 -6.67 -2.40 -0.54
CA LEU A 84 -7.21 -3.29 -1.56
C LEU A 84 -6.81 -4.76 -1.34
N ALA A 85 -5.56 -5.02 -0.94
CA ALA A 85 -5.10 -6.36 -0.63
C ALA A 85 -5.89 -6.99 0.54
N TYR A 86 -6.13 -6.22 1.62
CA TYR A 86 -6.95 -6.66 2.75
C TYR A 86 -8.40 -6.90 2.35
N LEU A 87 -8.98 -6.06 1.48
CA LEU A 87 -10.32 -6.29 0.96
C LEU A 87 -10.40 -7.60 0.19
N ASN A 88 -9.46 -7.84 -0.72
CA ASN A 88 -9.43 -9.09 -1.48
C ASN A 88 -9.22 -10.31 -0.58
N ALA A 89 -8.38 -10.20 0.45
CA ALA A 89 -8.22 -11.26 1.45
C ALA A 89 -9.53 -11.51 2.22
N ALA A 90 -10.27 -10.47 2.61
CA ALA A 90 -11.57 -10.61 3.26
C ALA A 90 -12.55 -11.40 2.38
N ARG A 91 -12.62 -11.07 1.08
CA ARG A 91 -13.50 -11.70 0.09
C ARG A 91 -13.13 -13.14 -0.26
N LEU A 92 -11.89 -13.54 0.00
CA LEU A 92 -11.43 -14.93 -0.12
C LEU A 92 -11.82 -15.79 1.09
N VAL A 93 -11.95 -15.16 2.27
CA VAL A 93 -12.24 -15.87 3.52
C VAL A 93 -13.74 -15.91 3.80
N ALA A 94 -14.50 -14.89 3.39
CA ALA A 94 -15.94 -14.82 3.58
C ALA A 94 -16.65 -14.21 2.36
N PRO A 95 -17.87 -14.66 2.02
CA PRO A 95 -18.63 -14.14 0.88
C PRO A 95 -19.03 -12.67 1.07
N ASP A 96 -19.11 -11.92 -0.04
CA ASP A 96 -19.47 -10.49 -0.04
C ASP A 96 -20.80 -10.23 0.71
N THR A 97 -21.77 -11.14 0.63
CA THR A 97 -23.07 -11.04 1.34
C THR A 97 -22.93 -11.09 2.86
N GLU A 98 -21.94 -11.82 3.37
CA GLU A 98 -21.67 -11.91 4.79
C GLU A 98 -20.88 -10.70 5.28
N LEU A 99 -19.88 -10.28 4.52
CA LEU A 99 -19.10 -9.08 4.79
C LEU A 99 -19.97 -7.82 4.83
N GLN A 100 -20.98 -7.72 3.96
CA GLN A 100 -21.94 -6.61 3.94
C GLN A 100 -22.78 -6.50 5.22
N ARG A 101 -22.95 -7.60 5.98
CA ARG A 101 -23.67 -7.57 7.28
C ARG A 101 -22.94 -6.73 8.32
N PHE A 102 -21.66 -6.41 8.11
CA PHE A 102 -20.87 -5.54 8.98
C PHE A 102 -21.04 -4.05 8.67
N GLY A 103 -22.00 -3.68 7.81
CA GLY A 103 -22.33 -2.27 7.53
C GLY A 103 -21.41 -1.58 6.51
N VAL A 104 -20.62 -2.36 5.78
CA VAL A 104 -19.73 -1.87 4.71
C VAL A 104 -20.21 -2.42 3.38
N ASP A 105 -20.47 -1.54 2.42
CA ASP A 105 -20.70 -1.95 1.03
C ASP A 105 -19.35 -2.33 0.40
N VAL A 106 -19.14 -3.64 0.26
CA VAL A 106 -17.91 -4.25 -0.24
C VAL A 106 -17.61 -3.82 -1.69
N HIS A 107 -18.64 -3.69 -2.53
CA HIS A 107 -18.48 -3.29 -3.92
C HIS A 107 -18.12 -1.82 -4.03
N LEU A 108 -18.82 -0.96 -3.29
CA LEU A 108 -18.50 0.47 -3.24
C LEU A 108 -17.08 0.71 -2.70
N LEU A 109 -16.68 -0.03 -1.66
CA LEU A 109 -15.33 0.06 -1.11
C LEU A 109 -14.27 -0.36 -2.15
N ALA A 110 -14.50 -1.45 -2.88
CA ALA A 110 -13.61 -1.89 -3.96
C ALA A 110 -13.45 -0.81 -5.04
N THR A 111 -14.56 -0.28 -5.55
CA THR A 111 -14.54 0.79 -6.55
C THR A 111 -13.82 2.04 -6.05
N LYS A 112 -14.04 2.43 -4.79
CA LYS A 112 -13.36 3.57 -4.16
C LYS A 112 -11.84 3.36 -4.11
N LEU A 113 -11.39 2.16 -3.73
CA LEU A 113 -9.98 1.80 -3.66
C LEU A 113 -9.30 1.79 -5.03
N GLU A 114 -9.94 1.16 -6.02
CA GLU A 114 -9.42 1.11 -7.40
C GLU A 114 -9.32 2.50 -8.03
N THR A 115 -10.36 3.33 -7.86
CA THR A 115 -10.39 4.72 -8.36
C THR A 115 -9.30 5.57 -7.70
N ARG A 116 -9.10 5.40 -6.38
CA ARG A 116 -8.06 6.11 -5.64
C ARG A 116 -6.67 5.67 -6.09
N LEU A 117 -6.42 4.38 -6.29
CA LEU A 117 -5.15 3.86 -6.83
C LEU A 117 -4.85 4.44 -8.21
N ALA A 118 -5.82 4.45 -9.12
CA ALA A 118 -5.66 5.04 -10.46
C ALA A 118 -5.32 6.55 -10.37
N THR A 119 -6.00 7.27 -9.48
CA THR A 119 -5.75 8.70 -9.25
C THR A 119 -4.36 8.97 -8.70
N LEU A 120 -3.93 8.19 -7.70
CA LEU A 120 -2.62 8.30 -7.08
C LEU A 120 -1.50 7.90 -8.06
N SER A 121 -1.69 6.83 -8.83
CA SER A 121 -0.77 6.43 -9.90
C SER A 121 -0.55 7.57 -10.90
N LYS A 122 -1.63 8.19 -11.39
CA LYS A 122 -1.55 9.35 -12.29
C LYS A 122 -0.82 10.54 -11.66
N LYS A 123 -1.01 10.78 -10.35
CA LYS A 123 -0.27 11.84 -9.64
C LYS A 123 1.22 11.53 -9.56
N ILE A 124 1.59 10.30 -9.20
CA ILE A 124 2.98 9.85 -9.14
C ILE A 124 3.65 9.99 -10.52
N THR A 125 3.03 9.50 -11.59
CA THR A 125 3.58 9.60 -12.95
C THR A 125 3.77 11.05 -13.40
N LYS A 126 2.88 11.96 -13.01
CA LYS A 126 3.04 13.40 -13.30
C LYS A 126 4.23 14.01 -12.55
N THR A 127 4.42 13.66 -11.29
CA THR A 127 5.56 14.13 -10.48
C THR A 127 6.88 13.53 -10.95
N CYS A 128 6.85 12.29 -11.41
CA CYS A 128 8.00 11.55 -11.92
C CYS A 128 8.14 11.63 -13.45
N ALA A 129 7.59 12.68 -14.09
CA ALA A 129 7.73 12.86 -15.53
C ALA A 129 9.20 12.65 -15.93
N PRO A 130 9.49 11.85 -16.99
CA PRO A 130 10.86 11.53 -17.34
C PRO A 130 11.63 12.83 -17.49
N ALA A 131 12.75 12.94 -16.78
CA ALA A 131 13.71 14.00 -17.05
C ALA A 131 13.92 14.00 -18.56
N ASN A 132 13.47 15.05 -19.24
CA ASN A 132 13.74 15.20 -20.65
C ASN A 132 15.27 15.10 -20.79
N PRO A 133 15.82 14.13 -21.54
CA PRO A 133 17.26 13.93 -21.64
C PRO A 133 18.00 15.15 -22.22
N GLN A 134 17.27 16.17 -22.69
CA GLN A 134 17.82 17.43 -23.20
C GLN A 134 17.89 18.58 -22.17
N THR A 135 17.39 18.42 -20.94
CA THR A 135 17.36 19.52 -19.94
C THR A 135 18.30 19.35 -18.75
N THR A 136 19.19 18.35 -18.71
CA THR A 136 20.35 18.36 -17.82
C THR A 136 21.45 19.28 -18.36
N LYS A 137 21.11 20.54 -18.65
CA LYS A 137 22.12 21.60 -18.59
C LYS A 137 22.29 21.90 -17.11
N SER A 138 23.41 21.39 -16.58
CA SER A 138 24.11 21.90 -15.40
C SER A 138 23.66 23.32 -15.08
N THR A 139 22.75 23.45 -14.11
CA THR A 139 22.53 24.74 -13.48
C THR A 139 23.70 24.89 -12.51
N ASN A 140 24.80 25.38 -13.08
CA ASN A 140 25.90 25.96 -12.37
C ASN A 140 25.31 27.16 -11.61
N VAL A 141 24.77 26.93 -10.41
CA VAL A 141 24.35 28.03 -9.53
C VAL A 141 25.61 28.49 -8.81
N SER A 142 26.42 29.25 -9.54
CA SER A 142 27.52 30.03 -9.00
C SER A 142 26.96 31.36 -8.51
N TRP A 143 26.76 31.52 -7.20
CA TRP A 143 26.84 32.84 -6.58
C TRP A 143 27.01 32.73 -5.06
N LEU A 144 28.26 33.08 -4.66
CA LEU A 144 28.71 33.75 -3.43
C LEU A 144 28.42 33.12 -2.06
#